data_AF-A0A0Q9Q7V6-F1
#
_entry.id   AF-A0A0Q9Q7V6-F1
#
_cell.length_a   1.000
_cell.length_b   1.000
_cell.length_c   1.000
_cell.angle_alpha   90.00
_cell.angle_beta   90.00
_cell.angle_gamma   90.00
#
_symmetry.space_group_name_H-M   'P 1'
#
loop_
_entity.id
_entity.type
_entity.pdbx_description
1 polymer ?
#
loop_
_entity_poly.entity_id
_entity_poly.type
_entity_poly.pdbx_seq_one_letter_code
_entity_poly.pdbx_strand_id
1 'polypeptide(L)'
;MIAFAAFMFLLVGGFHFLGGFVALLEDDQYLVGESDLLIQTDYQLWGFAHMAIAVAMWFTGYGLFFRRTWARIVAVLVAMVSALTNLAFLSANPWWFSLMIILDVLVIYAVTVHGDPEDGY
;
A
#
# COMPACT_ATOMS: atom_id res chain seq x y z
N MET A 1 -2.32 -3.54 -19.36
CA MET A 1 -2.09 -2.09 -19.23
C MET A 1 -1.05 -1.84 -18.14
N ILE A 2 0.23 -1.94 -18.48
CA ILE A 2 1.33 -1.78 -17.49
C ILE A 2 1.40 -0.32 -16.97
N ALA A 3 1.10 0.66 -17.81
CA ALA A 3 1.04 2.07 -17.40
C ALA A 3 -0.06 2.31 -16.34
N PHE A 4 -1.24 1.71 -16.52
CA PHE A 4 -2.32 1.81 -15.53
C PHE A 4 -1.89 1.23 -14.18
N ALA A 5 -1.31 0.02 -14.18
CA ALA A 5 -0.78 -0.59 -12.96
C ALA A 5 0.28 0.30 -12.30
N ALA A 6 1.20 0.87 -13.08
CA ALA A 6 2.23 1.76 -12.58
C ALA A 6 1.64 3.02 -11.92
N PHE A 7 0.71 3.72 -12.57
CA PHE A 7 0.04 4.90 -12.00
C PHE A 7 -0.78 4.56 -10.77
N MET A 8 -1.49 3.43 -10.77
CA MET A 8 -2.21 2.97 -9.58
C MET A 8 -1.26 2.68 -8.42
N PHE A 9 -0.10 2.05 -8.67
CA PHE A 9 0.91 1.85 -7.62
C PHE A 9 1.47 3.16 -7.08
N LEU A 10 1.68 4.17 -7.93
CA LEU A 10 2.07 5.50 -7.48
C LEU A 10 1.00 6.14 -6.59
N LEU A 11 -0.27 6.03 -6.98
CA LEU A 11 -1.40 6.58 -6.24
C LEU A 11 -1.60 5.89 -4.88
N VAL A 12 -1.66 4.55 -4.86
CA VAL A 12 -1.84 3.77 -3.64
C VAL A 12 -0.65 3.95 -2.69
N GLY A 13 0.57 4.01 -3.23
CA GLY A 13 1.76 4.38 -2.45
C GLY A 13 1.64 5.77 -1.83
N GLY A 14 1.07 6.74 -2.55
CA GLY A 14 0.78 8.07 -2.01
C GLY A 14 -0.20 8.04 -0.84
N PHE A 15 -1.24 7.22 -0.90
CA PHE A 15 -2.19 7.05 0.20
C PHE A 15 -1.54 6.39 1.43
N HIS A 16 -0.71 5.36 1.23
CA HIS A 16 0.09 4.77 2.32
C HIS A 16 1.04 5.80 2.94
N PHE A 17 1.72 6.61 2.13
CA PHE A 17 2.61 7.64 2.64
C PHE A 17 1.88 8.67 3.50
N LEU A 18 0.74 9.18 3.02
CA LEU A 18 -0.06 10.14 3.78
C LEU A 18 -0.62 9.52 5.07
N GLY A 19 -1.13 8.29 5.02
CA GLY A 19 -1.61 7.58 6.20
C GLY A 19 -0.52 7.35 7.24
N GLY A 20 0.66 6.91 6.79
CA GLY A 20 1.82 6.74 7.66
C GLY A 20 2.32 8.05 8.24
N PHE A 21 2.36 9.11 7.43
CA PHE A 21 2.76 10.45 7.88
C PHE A 21 1.80 11.01 8.93
N VAL A 22 0.48 10.85 8.74
CA VAL A 22 -0.53 11.24 9.74
C VAL A 22 -0.35 10.45 11.04
N ALA A 23 -0.09 9.15 10.96
CA ALA A 23 0.17 8.32 12.14
C ALA A 23 1.44 8.75 12.92
N LEU A 24 2.41 9.39 12.26
CA LEU A 24 3.58 9.98 12.92
C LEU A 24 3.29 11.36 13.55
N LEU A 25 2.23 12.05 13.09
CA LEU A 25 1.83 13.36 13.61
C LEU A 25 0.83 13.28 14.77
N GLU A 26 0.14 12.15 14.92
CA GLU A 26 -0.60 11.81 16.13
C GLU A 26 0.40 11.49 17.25
N ASP A 27 1.00 12.55 17.77
CA ASP A 27 1.98 12.52 18.83
C ASP A 27 1.32 12.13 20.17
N ASP A 28 2.06 11.37 20.98
CA ASP A 28 1.75 10.82 22.31
C ASP A 28 1.47 11.87 23.40
N GLN A 29 0.98 13.06 23.05
CA GLN A 29 0.79 14.21 23.95
C GLN A 29 -0.41 14.09 24.89
N TYR A 30 -1.12 12.96 24.92
CA TYR A 30 -1.97 12.61 26.06
C TYR A 30 -1.12 11.96 27.15
N LEU A 31 -0.19 12.74 27.74
CA LEU A 31 0.35 12.50 29.07
C LEU A 31 -0.75 12.76 30.11
N VAL A 32 -1.78 11.91 30.11
CA VAL A 32 -2.64 11.68 31.27
C VAL A 32 -2.44 10.23 31.69
N GLY A 33 -1.65 10.07 32.75
CA GLY A 33 -1.70 8.92 33.65
C GLY A 33 -1.05 7.63 33.13
N GLU A 34 0.16 7.36 33.61
CA GLU A 34 0.70 6.01 33.71
C GLU A 34 -0.31 5.09 34.40
N SER A 35 -0.90 4.16 33.65
CA SER A 35 -1.15 2.77 34.06
C SER A 35 -2.18 2.15 33.11
N ASP A 36 -1.84 0.98 32.55
CA ASP A 36 -2.80 -0.06 32.13
C ASP A 36 -3.15 -0.27 30.64
N LEU A 37 -2.24 0.03 29.69
CA LEU A 37 -2.35 -0.56 28.34
C LEU A 37 -1.07 -1.30 27.92
N LEU A 38 -1.10 -2.61 28.12
CA LEU A 38 -0.11 -3.59 27.65
C LEU A 38 -0.04 -3.72 26.10
N ILE A 39 -0.78 -2.89 25.36
CA ILE A 39 -0.78 -2.79 23.90
C ILE A 39 -0.83 -1.31 23.51
N GLN A 40 0.18 -0.53 23.90
CA GLN A 40 0.55 0.66 23.16
C GLN A 40 1.19 0.17 21.86
N THR A 41 0.37 -0.07 20.83
CA THR A 41 0.92 -0.42 19.51
C THR A 41 1.53 0.85 18.97
N ASP A 42 2.86 0.98 19.05
CA ASP A 42 3.67 2.10 18.58
C ASP A 42 3.08 2.73 17.30
N TYR A 43 2.37 3.85 17.42
CA TYR A 43 1.87 4.61 16.26
C TYR A 43 3.04 5.04 15.37
N GLN A 44 4.21 5.26 15.97
CA GLN A 44 5.46 5.46 15.25
C GLN A 44 5.85 4.26 14.37
N LEU A 45 5.80 3.03 14.89
CA LEU A 45 6.13 1.83 14.12
C LEU A 45 5.19 1.68 12.91
N TRP A 46 3.89 1.92 13.12
CA TRP A 46 2.90 1.88 12.03
C TRP A 46 3.12 2.98 11.00
N GLY A 47 3.45 4.20 11.44
CA GLY A 47 3.78 5.31 10.55
C GLY A 47 4.95 4.96 9.62
N PHE A 48 6.06 4.48 10.19
CA PHE A 48 7.22 4.05 9.41
C PHE A 48 6.92 2.86 8.50
N ALA A 49 6.13 1.88 8.95
CA ALA A 49 5.76 0.73 8.12
C ALA A 49 4.98 1.15 6.85
N HIS A 50 3.99 2.03 6.99
CA HIS A 50 3.22 2.54 5.86
C HIS A 50 4.09 3.37 4.91
N MET A 51 5.00 4.20 5.44
CA MET A 51 5.95 4.96 4.61
C MET A 51 6.93 4.04 3.85
N ALA A 52 7.41 2.96 4.47
CA ALA A 52 8.27 1.98 3.80
C ALA A 52 7.53 1.26 2.66
N ILE A 53 6.27 0.87 2.88
CA ILE A 53 5.40 0.28 1.84
C ILE A 53 5.21 1.28 0.70
N ALA A 54 4.96 2.55 0.99
CA ALA A 54 4.81 3.59 -0.02
C ALA A 54 6.04 3.73 -0.92
N VAL A 55 7.24 3.74 -0.33
CA VAL A 55 8.50 3.81 -1.09
C VAL A 55 8.67 2.56 -1.97
N ALA A 56 8.35 1.37 -1.46
CA ALA A 56 8.39 0.14 -2.24
C ALA A 56 7.41 0.17 -3.42
N MET A 57 6.20 0.70 -3.21
CA MET A 57 5.20 0.88 -4.27
C MET A 57 5.70 1.87 -5.34
N TRP A 58 6.32 2.98 -4.95
CA TRP A 58 6.86 3.95 -5.91
C TRP A 58 8.02 3.38 -6.74
N PHE A 59 8.96 2.69 -6.09
CA PHE A 59 10.06 2.02 -6.79
C PHE A 59 9.56 0.95 -7.78
N THR A 60 8.55 0.19 -7.35
CA THR A 60 7.94 -0.85 -8.18
C THR A 60 7.15 -0.27 -9.34
N GLY A 61 6.36 0.78 -9.10
CA GLY A 61 5.64 1.52 -10.13
C GLY A 61 6.57 2.09 -11.20
N TYR A 62 7.72 2.63 -10.78
CA TYR A 62 8.78 3.03 -11.70
C TYR A 62 9.30 1.85 -12.53
N GLY A 63 9.62 0.72 -11.88
CA GLY A 63 10.04 -0.50 -12.57
C GLY A 63 9.03 -1.06 -13.57
N LEU A 64 7.73 -0.89 -13.31
CA LEU A 64 6.65 -1.28 -14.23
C LEU A 64 6.71 -0.48 -15.53
N PHE A 65 7.02 0.83 -15.51
CA PHE A 65 7.16 1.61 -16.75
C PHE A 65 8.23 1.05 -17.70
N PHE A 66 9.29 0.44 -17.16
CA PHE A 66 10.34 -0.23 -17.95
C PHE A 66 10.04 -1.69 -18.26
N ARG A 67 8.80 -2.15 -18.02
CA ARG A 67 8.32 -3.52 -18.28
C ARG A 67 9.20 -4.60 -17.64
N ARG A 68 9.85 -4.31 -16.50
CA ARG A 68 10.74 -5.26 -15.83
C ARG A 68 9.94 -6.40 -15.19
N THR A 69 10.37 -7.65 -15.39
CA THR A 69 9.68 -8.84 -14.84
C THR A 69 9.65 -8.83 -13.32
N TRP A 70 10.74 -8.42 -12.66
CA TRP A 70 10.78 -8.34 -11.20
C TRP A 70 9.74 -7.34 -10.65
N ALA A 71 9.50 -6.23 -11.35
CA ALA A 71 8.55 -5.21 -10.92
C ALA A 71 7.11 -5.74 -10.92
N ARG A 72 6.78 -6.68 -11.81
CA ARG A 72 5.47 -7.34 -11.83
C ARG A 72 5.27 -8.23 -10.62
N ILE A 73 6.27 -9.04 -10.29
CA ILE A 73 6.23 -9.95 -9.14
C ILE A 73 6.09 -9.12 -7.86
N VAL A 74 6.93 -8.09 -7.69
CA VAL A 74 6.89 -7.22 -6.51
C VAL A 74 5.55 -6.47 -6.44
N ALA A 75 5.01 -5.98 -7.55
CA ALA A 75 3.74 -5.28 -7.57
C ALA A 75 2.60 -6.15 -7.02
N VAL A 76 2.51 -7.40 -7.47
CA VAL A 76 1.48 -8.34 -6.99
C VAL A 76 1.65 -8.62 -5.49
N LEU A 77 2.87 -8.93 -5.04
CA LEU A 77 3.13 -9.24 -3.63
C LEU A 77 2.81 -8.05 -2.71
N VAL A 78 3.25 -6.85 -3.08
CA VAL A 78 3.02 -5.64 -2.28
C VAL A 78 1.53 -5.25 -2.31
N ALA A 79 0.84 -5.37 -3.44
CA ALA A 79 -0.60 -5.16 -3.52
C ALA A 79 -1.38 -6.15 -2.63
N MET A 80 -0.96 -7.42 -2.57
CA MET A 80 -1.59 -8.41 -1.70
C MET A 80 -1.41 -8.06 -0.21
N VAL A 81 -0.20 -7.69 0.20
CA VAL A 81 0.07 -7.25 1.57
C VAL A 81 -0.75 -6.00 1.90
N SER A 82 -0.78 -5.01 1.00
CA SER A 82 -1.61 -3.81 1.15
C SER A 82 -3.09 -4.16 1.32
N ALA A 83 -3.65 -5.02 0.46
CA ALA A 83 -5.05 -5.39 0.53
C ALA A 83 -5.38 -6.11 1.86
N LEU A 84 -4.51 -7.00 2.34
CA LEU A 84 -4.68 -7.67 3.62
C LEU A 84 -4.60 -6.71 4.81
N THR A 85 -3.66 -5.76 4.78
CA THR A 85 -3.57 -4.71 5.80
C THR A 85 -4.84 -3.86 5.80
N ASN A 86 -5.29 -3.37 4.65
CA ASN A 86 -6.52 -2.59 4.55
C ASN A 86 -7.76 -3.39 4.99
N LEU A 87 -7.81 -4.69 4.69
CA LEU A 87 -8.88 -5.58 5.15
C LEU A 87 -8.90 -5.71 6.67
N ALA A 88 -7.73 -5.79 7.32
CA ALA A 88 -7.63 -5.84 8.78
C ALA A 88 -8.17 -4.56 9.44
N PHE A 89 -8.07 -3.40 8.78
CA PHE A 89 -8.60 -2.12 9.26
C PHE A 89 -10.00 -1.77 8.72
N LEU A 90 -10.65 -2.67 7.99
CA LEU A 90 -11.92 -2.38 7.31
C LEU A 90 -13.00 -1.84 8.26
N SER A 91 -13.07 -2.30 9.51
CA SER A 91 -14.04 -1.82 10.49
C SER A 91 -13.79 -0.39 10.97
N ALA A 92 -12.55 0.11 10.90
CA ALA A 92 -12.21 1.45 11.36
C ALA A 92 -12.75 2.53 10.39
N ASN A 93 -12.67 2.29 9.09
CA ASN A 93 -13.30 3.14 8.07
C ASN A 93 -13.65 2.33 6.81
N PRO A 94 -14.86 1.76 6.75
CA PRO A 94 -15.25 0.82 5.69
C PRO A 94 -15.09 1.40 4.28
N TRP A 95 -15.37 2.69 4.09
CA TRP A 95 -15.29 3.32 2.77
C TRP A 95 -13.85 3.50 2.30
N TRP A 96 -12.98 4.01 3.18
CA TRP A 96 -11.57 4.24 2.86
C TRP A 96 -10.84 2.94 2.58
N PHE A 97 -10.95 1.97 3.49
CA PHE A 97 -10.25 0.70 3.37
C PHE A 97 -10.80 -0.16 2.21
N SER A 98 -12.11 -0.11 1.92
CA SER A 98 -12.66 -0.75 0.72
C SER A 98 -12.09 -0.16 -0.57
N LEU A 99 -11.95 1.17 -0.64
CA LEU A 99 -11.36 1.83 -1.81
C LEU A 99 -9.93 1.34 -2.05
N MET A 100 -9.11 1.29 -1.00
CA MET A 100 -7.73 0.79 -1.09
C MET A 100 -7.67 -0.66 -1.58
N ILE A 101 -8.51 -1.54 -1.03
CA ILE A 101 -8.60 -2.95 -1.47
C ILE A 101 -8.98 -3.05 -2.94
N ILE A 102 -9.95 -2.25 -3.41
CA ILE A 102 -10.35 -2.23 -4.82
C ILE A 102 -9.17 -1.81 -5.71
N LEU A 103 -8.44 -0.75 -5.33
CA LEU A 103 -7.27 -0.29 -6.07
C LEU A 103 -6.18 -1.37 -6.14
N ASP A 104 -5.91 -2.06 -5.02
CA ASP A 104 -4.95 -3.16 -4.98
C ASP A 104 -5.36 -4.32 -5.90
N VAL A 105 -6.64 -4.69 -5.92
CA VAL A 105 -7.19 -5.72 -6.83
C VAL A 105 -7.04 -5.30 -8.29
N LEU A 106 -7.30 -4.02 -8.61
CA LEU A 106 -7.13 -3.48 -9.96
C LEU A 106 -5.66 -3.50 -10.41
N VAL A 107 -4.72 -3.22 -9.51
CA VAL A 107 -3.29 -3.37 -9.79
C VAL A 107 -2.96 -4.81 -10.11
N ILE A 108 -3.36 -5.76 -9.25
CA ILE A 108 -3.09 -7.19 -9.43
C ILE A 108 -3.65 -7.63 -10.78
N TYR A 109 -4.91 -7.32 -11.07
CA TYR A 109 -5.55 -7.62 -12.35
C TYR A 109 -4.78 -7.05 -13.55
N ALA A 110 -4.38 -5.78 -13.49
CA ALA A 110 -3.69 -5.13 -14.58
C ALA A 110 -2.29 -5.72 -14.84
N VAL A 111 -1.60 -6.18 -13.80
CA VAL A 111 -0.29 -6.81 -13.91
C VAL A 111 -0.38 -8.26 -14.37
N THR A 112 -1.35 -9.04 -13.87
CA THR A 112 -1.46 -10.49 -14.16
C THR A 112 -2.13 -10.77 -15.50
N VAL A 113 -3.22 -10.08 -15.83
CA VAL A 113 -3.99 -10.35 -17.06
C VAL A 113 -3.36 -9.70 -18.28
N HIS A 114 -2.75 -8.54 -18.11
CA HIS A 114 -2.21 -7.75 -19.23
C HIS A 114 -0.70 -7.54 -19.13
N GLY A 115 -0.02 -8.43 -18.41
CA GLY A 115 1.44 -8.48 -18.38
C GLY A 115 2.00 -9.11 -19.65
N ASP A 116 1.34 -10.09 -20.26
CA ASP A 116 1.94 -10.79 -21.39
C ASP A 116 2.03 -9.92 -22.64
N PRO A 117 3.16 -9.95 -23.37
CA PRO A 117 3.24 -9.36 -24.69
C PRO A 117 2.25 -10.08 -25.60
N GLU A 118 1.35 -9.34 -26.23
CA GLU A 118 0.66 -9.79 -27.44
C GLU A 118 1.69 -9.85 -28.59
N ASP A 119 2.60 -10.82 -28.56
CA ASP A 119 3.52 -11.09 -29.68
C ASP A 119 3.65 -12.60 -29.83
N GLY A 120 2.72 -13.20 -30.59
CA GLY A 120 2.70 -14.64 -30.80
C GLY A 120 1.65 -15.15 -31.78
N TYR A 121 1.34 -14.40 -32.85
CA TYR A 121 0.82 -14.92 -34.13
C TYR A 121 1.23 -14.00 -35.27
#